data_AF-A0A235IDB0-F1
#
_entry.id   AF-A0A235IDB0-F1
#
_cell.length_a   1.000
_cell.length_b   1.000
_cell.length_c   1.000
_cell.angle_alpha   90.00
_cell.angle_beta   90.00
_cell.angle_gamma   90.00
#
_symmetry.space_group_name_H-M   'P 1'
#
loop_
_entity.id
_entity.type
_entity.pdbx_description
1 polymer ?
#
loop_
_entity_poly.entity_id
_entity_poly.type
_entity_poly.pdbx_seq_one_letter_code
_entity_poly.pdbx_strand_id
1 'polypeptide(L)'
;MKLEYLILVTENEFFCSSKESFINFLQIDSSISVNDQKMVYRTERNGKELVSANFHVETGIVESKRERYFLLVLTCNNKNLIDEFSELGEKIKTISSRICPGLTRINTLWDDVGRIYAERAYPLINEIENLMRRLISKFMLINVGMEWSKDRIDDDLFQKIQKYEDEELYLNDLSKLDFIHLKQVLFQKKRDISLEELDRVLIKTSFNEEDKSKILKYVPRSNWEKYFSTIIEEKDKSFEAKWEIIYKLRNKVAHNRYLKKDEFEKIKGLCSTIKEIINRATNKLGEINLDQEDRQSIIHSYQSNSPTEYYAKVEEAVAEYYNKSGYNIVLERFVRDGVVDFYAAKESEKIAVEIKVRSHTNLKIERALIDRLLYHSLKCKKSDTLTRIDLVIILRDYDIDQSVKDIHSDLMNKFSQELIGEEIVIKIGYINEVNQYVCIQ
;
A
#
# COMPACT_ATOMS: atom_id res chain seq x y z
N MET A 1 30.39 13.43 15.88
CA MET A 1 29.08 14.04 15.64
C MET A 1 29.33 15.42 15.05
N LYS A 2 28.72 15.72 13.92
CA LYS A 2 28.83 16.97 13.18
C LYS A 2 27.46 17.60 13.01
N LEU A 3 27.37 18.91 13.18
CA LEU A 3 26.24 19.75 12.80
C LEU A 3 26.74 20.82 11.84
N GLU A 4 26.00 21.08 10.77
CA GLU A 4 26.36 22.10 9.77
C GLU A 4 25.14 22.93 9.42
N TYR A 5 25.26 24.24 9.64
CA TYR A 5 24.20 25.21 9.44
C TYR A 5 24.64 26.30 8.47
N LEU A 6 23.82 26.53 7.45
CA LEU A 6 23.92 27.70 6.59
C LEU A 6 22.85 28.71 6.99
N ILE A 7 23.30 29.80 7.61
CA ILE A 7 22.46 30.87 8.15
C ILE A 7 22.53 32.04 7.18
N LEU A 8 21.38 32.42 6.62
CA LEU A 8 21.22 33.56 5.73
C LEU A 8 20.55 34.70 6.48
N VAL A 9 21.11 35.88 6.36
CA VAL A 9 20.58 37.12 6.94
C VAL A 9 20.55 38.20 5.87
N THR A 10 19.51 39.03 5.89
CA THR A 10 19.48 40.25 5.07
C THR A 10 20.64 41.15 5.46
N GLU A 11 21.34 41.71 4.48
CA GLU A 11 22.47 42.58 4.72
C GLU A 11 22.02 43.84 5.48
N ASN A 12 22.67 44.09 6.61
CA ASN A 12 22.66 45.35 7.32
C ASN A 12 24.14 45.72 7.52
N GLU A 13 24.59 46.82 6.94
CA GLU A 13 26.01 47.22 6.92
C GLU A 13 26.64 47.28 8.32
N PHE A 14 25.82 47.51 9.35
CA PHE A 14 26.30 47.74 10.72
C PHE A 14 26.04 46.58 11.69
N PHE A 15 25.13 45.66 11.37
CA PHE A 15 24.70 44.63 12.33
C PHE A 15 25.10 43.23 11.87
N CYS A 16 25.90 42.53 12.70
CA CYS A 16 26.38 41.18 12.42
C CYS A 16 27.06 41.06 11.03
N SER A 17 27.94 42.01 10.70
CA SER A 17 28.56 42.15 9.38
C SER A 17 29.87 41.37 9.19
N SER A 18 30.37 40.69 10.23
CA SER A 18 31.62 39.93 10.19
C SER A 18 31.52 38.60 10.94
N LYS A 19 32.49 37.70 10.71
CA LYS A 19 32.63 36.44 11.44
C LYS A 19 32.72 36.66 12.96
N GLU A 20 33.53 37.63 13.39
CA GLU A 20 33.70 37.96 14.80
C GLU A 20 32.41 38.48 15.43
N SER A 21 31.72 39.38 14.73
CA SER A 21 30.43 39.90 15.20
C SER A 21 29.39 38.79 15.36
N PHE A 22 29.34 37.82 14.44
CA PHE A 22 28.47 36.66 14.56
C PHE A 22 28.81 35.77 15.76
N ILE A 23 30.10 35.47 15.97
CA ILE A 23 30.56 34.67 17.11
C ILE A 23 30.26 35.38 18.44
N ASN A 24 30.49 36.69 18.52
CA ASN A 24 30.14 37.50 19.68
C ASN A 24 28.63 37.55 19.91
N PHE A 25 27.85 37.59 18.83
CA PHE A 25 26.39 37.56 18.92
C PHE A 25 25.87 36.23 19.51
N LEU A 26 26.47 35.09 19.15
CA LEU A 26 26.12 33.80 19.75
C LEU A 26 26.37 33.77 21.27
N GLN A 27 27.35 34.51 21.76
CA GLN A 27 27.70 34.60 23.19
C GLN A 27 26.84 35.59 23.99
N ILE A 28 25.88 36.29 23.35
CA ILE A 28 24.91 37.13 24.07
C ILE A 28 24.04 36.27 24.99
N ASP A 29 23.75 35.03 24.60
CA ASP A 29 23.13 34.06 25.49
C ASP A 29 24.23 33.42 26.36
N SER A 30 24.17 33.66 27.67
CA SER A 30 25.16 33.16 28.64
C SER A 30 25.26 31.64 28.72
N SER A 31 24.34 30.89 28.08
CA SER A 31 24.46 29.44 27.94
C SER A 31 25.56 29.02 26.95
N ILE A 32 26.03 29.94 26.09
CA ILE A 32 27.10 29.69 25.12
C ILE A 32 28.31 30.54 25.48
N SER A 33 29.48 29.91 25.54
CA SER A 33 30.76 30.59 25.66
C SER A 33 31.73 30.05 24.62
N VAL A 34 32.63 30.90 24.14
CA VAL A 34 33.63 30.53 23.13
C VAL A 34 35.01 30.74 23.70
N ASN A 35 35.78 29.64 23.76
CA ASN A 35 37.17 29.63 24.20
C ASN A 35 38.03 29.11 23.04
N ASP A 36 38.83 29.97 22.44
CA ASP A 36 39.62 29.69 21.24
C ASP A 36 38.78 29.14 20.09
N GLN A 37 39.01 27.88 19.69
CA GLN A 37 38.28 27.17 18.63
C GLN A 37 37.19 26.24 19.17
N LYS A 38 36.81 26.39 20.45
CA LYS A 38 35.79 25.56 21.11
C LYS A 38 34.61 26.39 21.57
N MET A 39 33.42 25.89 21.27
CA MET A 39 32.15 26.40 21.77
C MET A 39 31.68 25.49 22.91
N VAL A 40 31.41 26.10 24.07
CA VAL A 40 31.03 25.42 25.30
C VAL A 40 29.59 25.77 25.64
N TYR A 41 28.80 24.75 25.95
CA TYR A 41 27.39 24.86 26.33
C TYR A 41 27.17 24.57 27.82
N ARG A 42 26.33 25.39 28.47
CA ARG A 42 25.92 25.26 29.87
C ARG A 42 24.42 25.55 29.99
N THR A 43 23.71 24.87 30.87
CA THR A 43 22.29 25.16 31.16
C THR A 43 22.09 26.37 32.06
N GLU A 44 23.06 26.66 32.93
CA GLU A 44 23.03 27.78 33.87
C GLU A 44 24.28 28.65 33.74
N ARG A 45 24.17 29.93 34.07
CA ARG A 45 25.25 30.94 33.92
C ARG A 45 26.55 30.53 34.62
N ASN A 46 26.45 29.83 35.76
CA ASN A 46 27.58 29.28 36.53
C ASN A 46 27.53 27.73 36.61
N GLY A 47 26.79 27.10 35.70
CA GLY A 47 26.60 25.66 35.68
C GLY A 47 27.83 24.90 35.18
N LYS A 48 27.81 23.58 35.37
CA LYS A 48 28.82 22.67 34.82
C LYS A 48 28.79 22.71 33.29
N GLU A 49 29.97 22.60 32.67
CA GLU A 49 30.09 22.40 31.22
C GLU A 49 29.41 21.09 30.82
N LEU A 50 28.41 21.18 29.94
CA LEU A 50 27.65 20.02 29.47
C LEU A 50 28.28 19.44 28.22
N VAL A 51 28.63 20.28 27.25
CA VAL A 51 29.32 19.87 26.03
C VAL A 51 30.31 20.94 25.57
N SER A 52 31.44 20.49 25.05
CA SER A 52 32.43 21.31 24.36
C SER A 52 32.59 20.76 22.94
N ALA A 53 32.32 21.61 21.94
CA ALA A 53 32.41 21.28 20.53
C ALA A 53 33.44 22.16 19.84
N ASN A 54 34.28 21.58 18.98
CA ASN A 54 35.09 22.40 18.10
C ASN A 54 34.16 23.05 17.07
N PHE A 55 34.41 24.31 16.73
CA PHE A 55 33.57 25.02 15.78
C PHE A 55 34.40 25.75 14.72
N HIS A 56 33.79 25.93 13.55
CA HIS A 56 34.33 26.73 12.46
C HIS A 56 33.22 27.57 11.86
N VAL A 57 33.54 28.82 11.51
CA VAL A 57 32.61 29.76 10.88
C VAL A 57 33.27 30.33 9.63
N GLU A 58 32.52 30.28 8.54
CA GLU A 58 32.82 31.00 7.30
C GLU A 58 31.69 31.99 7.02
N THR A 59 32.02 33.10 6.38
CA THR A 59 31.03 34.11 6.00
C THR A 59 31.36 34.70 4.65
N GLY A 60 30.32 35.09 3.91
CA GLY A 60 30.44 35.78 2.65
C GLY A 60 29.16 36.51 2.29
N ILE A 61 29.20 37.25 1.19
CA ILE A 61 28.07 38.03 0.68
C ILE A 61 27.45 37.29 -0.50
N VAL A 62 26.12 37.24 -0.53
CA VAL A 62 25.33 36.80 -1.67
C VAL A 62 24.98 38.05 -2.48
N GLU A 63 25.88 38.41 -3.40
CA GLU A 63 25.85 39.69 -4.13
C GLU A 63 24.51 39.95 -4.84
N SER A 64 23.89 38.91 -5.38
CA SER A 64 22.64 39.01 -6.14
C SER A 64 21.43 39.44 -5.32
N LYS A 65 21.47 39.29 -3.99
CA LYS A 65 20.33 39.56 -3.10
C LYS A 65 20.63 40.50 -1.94
N ARG A 66 21.86 41.00 -1.81
CA ARG A 66 22.30 41.76 -0.62
C ARG A 66 21.97 40.98 0.66
N GLU A 67 22.40 39.72 0.67
CA GLU A 67 22.29 38.85 1.85
C GLU A 67 23.70 38.46 2.29
N ARG A 68 23.89 38.21 3.58
CA ARG A 68 25.11 37.64 4.12
C ARG A 68 24.82 36.22 4.57
N TYR A 69 25.75 35.31 4.31
CA TYR A 69 25.68 33.96 4.85
C TYR A 69 26.73 33.75 5.95
N PHE A 70 26.38 32.88 6.88
CA PHE A 70 27.26 32.29 7.87
C PHE A 70 27.15 30.78 7.75
N LEU A 71 28.25 30.12 7.38
CA LEU A 71 28.37 28.68 7.42
C LEU A 71 29.02 28.30 8.75
N LEU A 72 28.24 27.70 9.64
CA LEU A 72 28.68 27.25 10.96
C LEU A 72 28.77 25.73 10.96
N VAL A 73 29.97 25.22 11.27
CA VAL A 73 30.25 23.80 11.45
C VAL A 73 30.60 23.55 12.91
N LEU A 74 29.91 22.60 13.56
CA LEU A 74 30.19 22.15 14.92
C LEU A 74 30.59 20.68 14.87
N THR A 75 31.62 20.31 15.62
CA THR A 75 32.07 18.93 15.75
C THR A 75 32.32 18.54 17.21
N CYS A 76 31.74 17.42 17.61
CA CYS A 76 31.92 16.82 18.92
C CYS A 76 32.30 15.34 18.75
N ASN A 77 33.42 14.93 19.34
CA ASN A 77 33.92 13.55 19.24
C ASN A 77 33.24 12.60 20.25
N ASN A 78 32.70 13.14 21.35
CA ASN A 78 32.09 12.34 22.40
C ASN A 78 30.62 12.03 22.07
N LYS A 79 30.35 10.83 21.53
CA LYS A 79 29.00 10.36 21.17
C LYS A 79 28.04 10.21 22.35
N ASN A 80 28.53 10.15 23.59
CA ASN A 80 27.68 10.03 24.77
C ASN A 80 26.97 11.35 25.10
N LEU A 81 27.49 12.47 24.60
CA LEU A 81 26.91 13.81 24.81
C LEU A 81 25.97 14.22 23.68
N ILE A 82 25.30 13.25 23.04
CA ILE A 82 24.43 13.50 21.89
C ILE A 82 23.28 14.44 22.24
N ASP A 83 22.71 14.29 23.44
CA ASP A 83 21.58 15.07 23.90
C ASP A 83 21.99 16.53 24.12
N GLU A 84 23.06 16.74 24.88
CA GLU A 84 23.63 18.06 25.17
C GLU A 84 24.12 18.75 23.88
N PHE A 85 24.69 17.98 22.95
CA PHE A 85 25.11 18.48 21.64
C PHE A 85 23.91 18.87 20.76
N SER A 86 22.80 18.12 20.83
CA SER A 86 21.54 18.47 20.18
C SER A 86 20.98 19.80 20.71
N GLU A 87 21.01 19.98 22.03
CA GLU A 87 20.53 21.19 22.70
C GLU A 87 21.36 22.41 22.33
N LEU A 88 22.69 22.28 22.26
CA LEU A 88 23.57 23.32 21.73
C LEU A 88 23.16 23.73 20.30
N GLY A 89 22.92 22.76 19.41
CA GLY A 89 22.48 23.02 18.04
C GLY A 89 21.14 23.78 17.97
N GLU A 90 20.13 23.37 18.74
CA GLU A 90 18.84 24.07 18.83
C GLU A 90 18.98 25.48 19.44
N LYS A 91 19.84 25.63 20.44
CA LYS A 91 20.12 26.93 21.06
C LYS A 91 20.77 27.88 20.07
N ILE A 92 21.77 27.43 19.31
CA ILE A 92 22.41 28.22 18.25
C ILE A 92 21.37 28.66 17.21
N LYS A 93 20.52 27.75 16.73
CA LYS A 93 19.44 28.10 15.79
C LYS A 93 18.50 29.17 16.37
N THR A 94 18.17 29.05 17.65
CA THR A 94 17.32 29.99 18.37
C THR A 94 17.97 31.37 18.53
N ILE A 95 19.28 31.42 18.80
CA ILE A 95 20.00 32.69 18.91
C ILE A 95 20.15 33.32 17.53
N SER A 96 20.62 32.55 16.54
CA SER A 96 20.81 33.05 15.18
C SER A 96 19.52 33.60 14.56
N SER A 97 18.35 33.02 14.85
CA SER A 97 17.07 33.56 14.35
C SER A 97 16.73 34.96 14.89
N ARG A 98 17.39 35.40 15.97
CA ARG A 98 17.26 36.74 16.54
C ARG A 98 18.13 37.80 15.87
N ILE A 99 19.00 37.42 14.93
CA ILE A 99 19.84 38.37 14.18
C ILE A 99 18.93 39.32 13.38
N CYS A 100 18.01 38.77 12.59
CA CYS A 100 16.91 39.52 11.99
C CYS A 100 15.61 38.71 12.14
N PRO A 101 14.84 38.95 13.22
CA PRO A 101 13.61 38.22 13.51
C PRO A 101 12.67 38.19 12.30
N GLY A 102 12.25 36.99 11.89
CA GLY A 102 11.35 36.77 10.75
C GLY A 102 12.01 36.77 9.36
N LEU A 103 13.26 37.25 9.25
CA LEU A 103 14.00 37.31 7.99
C LEU A 103 15.18 36.34 7.94
N THR A 104 15.77 35.99 9.07
CA THR A 104 16.85 34.99 9.13
C THR A 104 16.35 33.62 8.68
N ARG A 105 17.07 33.00 7.73
CA ARG A 105 16.82 31.62 7.29
C ARG A 105 17.95 30.72 7.74
N ILE A 106 17.62 29.60 8.37
CA ILE A 106 18.62 28.65 8.88
C ILE A 106 18.39 27.31 8.19
N ASN A 107 19.34 26.92 7.34
CA ASN A 107 19.32 25.66 6.63
C ASN A 107 20.28 24.69 7.31
N THR A 108 19.79 23.49 7.65
CA THR A 108 20.65 22.42 8.16
C THR A 108 21.19 21.63 6.96
N LEU A 109 22.50 21.72 6.73
CA LEU A 109 23.19 21.03 5.64
C LEU A 109 23.66 19.63 6.07
N TRP A 110 24.00 19.46 7.35
CA TRP A 110 24.43 18.20 7.92
C TRP A 110 23.96 18.06 9.37
N ASP A 111 23.46 16.88 9.73
CA ASP A 111 23.00 16.57 11.09
C ASP A 111 23.29 15.12 11.46
N ASP A 112 24.43 14.89 12.11
CA ASP A 112 24.74 13.57 12.68
C ASP A 112 23.82 13.22 13.85
N VAL A 113 23.30 14.21 14.59
CA VAL A 113 22.49 13.96 15.78
C VAL A 113 21.17 13.30 15.37
N GLY A 114 20.44 13.92 14.44
CA GLY A 114 19.22 13.36 13.91
C GLY A 114 19.43 12.01 13.22
N ARG A 115 20.57 11.84 12.53
CA ARG A 115 20.97 10.56 11.94
C ARG A 115 21.18 9.48 13.00
N ILE A 116 21.92 9.75 14.08
CA ILE A 116 22.17 8.76 15.14
C ILE A 116 20.87 8.35 15.82
N TYR A 117 19.94 9.28 16.07
CA TYR A 117 18.62 8.92 16.59
C TYR A 117 17.83 8.04 15.61
N ALA A 118 17.89 8.32 14.31
CA ALA A 118 17.24 7.50 13.28
C ALA A 118 17.83 6.09 13.22
N GLU A 119 19.17 5.96 13.26
CA GLU A 119 19.89 4.69 13.33
C GLU A 119 19.49 3.88 14.57
N ARG A 120 19.29 4.53 15.72
CA ARG A 120 18.81 3.88 16.96
C ARG A 120 17.33 3.51 16.92
N ALA A 121 16.50 4.31 16.24
CA ALA A 121 15.06 4.09 16.14
C ALA A 121 14.72 2.93 15.20
N TYR A 122 15.46 2.78 14.11
CA TYR A 122 15.14 1.85 13.04
C TYR A 122 14.99 0.38 13.50
N PRO A 123 15.91 -0.19 14.32
CA PRO A 123 15.75 -1.56 14.81
C PRO A 123 14.46 -1.78 15.62
N LEU A 124 14.03 -0.78 16.40
CA LEU A 124 12.80 -0.86 17.21
C LEU A 124 11.56 -0.91 16.31
N ILE A 125 11.54 -0.08 15.26
CA ILE A 125 10.45 -0.04 14.29
C ILE A 125 10.41 -1.33 13.47
N ASN A 126 11.58 -1.81 13.02
CA ASN A 126 11.69 -3.06 12.29
C ASN A 126 11.21 -4.25 13.13
N GLU A 127 11.50 -4.28 14.43
CA GLU A 127 11.01 -5.33 15.32
C GLU A 127 9.48 -5.36 15.38
N ILE A 128 8.82 -4.23 15.64
CA ILE A 128 7.35 -4.19 15.73
C ILE A 128 6.67 -4.50 14.39
N GLU A 129 7.28 -4.11 13.27
CA GLU A 129 6.81 -4.45 11.93
C GLU A 129 6.81 -5.96 11.73
N ASN A 130 7.93 -6.62 12.06
CA ASN A 130 8.05 -8.07 11.98
C ASN A 130 7.12 -8.79 12.95
N LEU A 131 6.92 -8.26 14.16
CA LEU A 131 5.94 -8.80 15.10
C LEU A 131 4.50 -8.72 14.57
N MET A 132 4.12 -7.62 13.93
CA MET A 132 2.82 -7.51 13.27
C MET A 132 2.68 -8.46 12.08
N ARG A 133 3.69 -8.53 11.21
CA ARG A 133 3.70 -9.48 10.08
C ARG A 133 3.51 -10.90 10.59
N ARG A 134 4.21 -11.26 11.68
CA ARG A 134 4.08 -12.56 12.35
C ARG A 134 2.68 -12.78 12.92
N LEU A 135 2.09 -11.78 13.58
CA LEU A 135 0.73 -11.87 14.13
C LEU A 135 -0.29 -12.13 13.02
N ILE A 136 -0.28 -11.31 11.97
CA ILE A 136 -1.20 -11.43 10.83
C ILE A 136 -0.99 -12.76 10.11
N SER A 137 0.26 -13.14 9.85
CA SER A 137 0.60 -14.41 9.19
C SER A 137 0.09 -15.59 9.98
N LYS A 138 0.33 -15.64 11.29
CA LYS A 138 -0.15 -16.72 12.14
C LYS A 138 -1.67 -16.74 12.18
N PHE A 139 -2.31 -15.58 12.36
CA PHE A 139 -3.77 -15.51 12.37
C PHE A 139 -4.38 -16.00 11.06
N MET A 140 -3.88 -15.54 9.91
CA MET A 140 -4.42 -15.94 8.62
C MET A 140 -4.08 -17.39 8.28
N LEU A 141 -2.82 -17.82 8.40
CA LEU A 141 -2.44 -19.20 8.03
C LEU A 141 -3.10 -20.26 8.92
N ILE A 142 -3.24 -20.01 10.22
CA ILE A 142 -3.84 -20.98 11.16
C ILE A 142 -5.36 -21.06 10.95
N ASN A 143 -6.03 -19.93 10.70
CA ASN A 143 -7.48 -19.86 10.65
C ASN A 143 -8.08 -19.98 9.24
N VAL A 144 -7.27 -19.79 8.20
CA VAL A 144 -7.72 -19.68 6.80
C VAL A 144 -7.06 -20.74 5.93
N GLY A 145 -5.73 -20.85 6.03
CA GLY A 145 -4.94 -21.75 5.18
C GLY A 145 -4.01 -21.00 4.22
N MET A 146 -3.38 -21.76 3.32
CA MET A 146 -2.22 -21.32 2.53
C MET A 146 -2.53 -20.28 1.44
N GLU A 147 -3.73 -20.31 0.83
CA GLU A 147 -4.13 -19.37 -0.24
C GLU A 147 -4.75 -18.06 0.28
N TRP A 148 -4.66 -17.79 1.59
CA TRP A 148 -5.34 -16.65 2.21
C TRP A 148 -5.02 -15.29 1.59
N SER A 149 -3.82 -15.11 1.01
CA SER A 149 -3.41 -13.86 0.35
C SER A 149 -4.15 -13.61 -0.97
N LYS A 150 -4.41 -14.68 -1.73
CA LYS A 150 -5.22 -14.68 -2.95
C LYS A 150 -6.71 -14.57 -2.65
N ASP A 151 -7.13 -15.12 -1.50
CA ASP A 151 -8.54 -15.18 -1.12
C ASP A 151 -9.00 -13.97 -0.28
N ARG A 152 -8.09 -13.24 0.39
CA ARG A 152 -8.46 -12.26 1.44
C ARG A 152 -7.75 -10.90 1.40
N ILE A 153 -6.79 -10.67 0.50
CA ILE A 153 -6.17 -9.33 0.36
C ILE A 153 -6.97 -8.54 -0.69
N ASP A 154 -7.14 -7.25 -0.45
CA ASP A 154 -7.77 -6.33 -1.41
C ASP A 154 -7.03 -6.36 -2.76
N ASP A 155 -7.75 -6.34 -3.88
CA ASP A 155 -7.17 -6.50 -5.22
C ASP A 155 -6.05 -5.49 -5.52
N ASP A 156 -6.15 -4.24 -5.03
CA ASP A 156 -5.10 -3.24 -5.22
C ASP A 156 -3.82 -3.60 -4.45
N LEU A 157 -3.95 -4.28 -3.31
CA LEU A 157 -2.83 -4.80 -2.54
C LEU A 157 -2.30 -6.12 -3.11
N PHE A 158 -3.18 -7.02 -3.57
CA PHE A 158 -2.77 -8.27 -4.19
C PHE A 158 -2.04 -8.04 -5.51
N GLN A 159 -2.43 -7.03 -6.28
CA GLN A 159 -1.67 -6.60 -7.46
C GLN A 159 -0.25 -6.13 -7.12
N LYS A 160 -0.01 -5.56 -5.92
CA LYS A 160 1.35 -5.19 -5.48
C LYS A 160 2.18 -6.43 -5.13
N ILE A 161 1.53 -7.47 -4.61
CA ILE A 161 2.15 -8.77 -4.33
C ILE A 161 2.50 -9.48 -5.65
N GLN A 162 1.61 -9.47 -6.65
CA GLN A 162 1.86 -10.08 -7.97
C GLN A 162 2.92 -9.35 -8.80
N LYS A 163 3.08 -8.04 -8.63
CA LYS A 163 4.09 -7.23 -9.34
C LYS A 163 5.50 -7.38 -8.74
N TYR A 164 5.67 -8.18 -7.69
CA TYR A 164 6.98 -8.44 -7.11
C TYR A 164 7.75 -9.41 -8.01
N GLU A 165 8.86 -8.96 -8.58
CA GLU A 165 9.63 -9.71 -9.60
C GLU A 165 10.38 -10.92 -9.04
N ASP A 166 10.65 -10.96 -7.73
CA ASP A 166 11.38 -12.06 -7.07
C ASP A 166 10.42 -13.18 -6.60
N GLU A 167 10.35 -14.27 -7.37
CA GLU A 167 9.65 -15.51 -6.99
C GLU A 167 10.52 -16.37 -6.03
N GLU A 168 10.72 -15.89 -4.81
CA GLU A 168 11.30 -16.73 -3.76
C GLU A 168 10.24 -17.70 -3.20
N LEU A 169 10.47 -19.01 -3.37
CA LEU A 169 9.58 -20.11 -2.96
C LEU A 169 9.14 -20.09 -1.48
N TYR A 170 9.90 -19.42 -0.61
CA TYR A 170 9.64 -19.35 0.83
C TYR A 170 9.23 -17.94 1.33
N LEU A 171 9.02 -16.99 0.41
CA LEU A 171 8.66 -15.62 0.76
C LEU A 171 7.14 -15.51 0.97
N ASN A 172 6.74 -15.30 2.22
CA ASN A 172 5.33 -15.05 2.57
C ASN A 172 4.83 -13.79 1.86
N ASP A 173 3.60 -13.80 1.35
CA ASP A 173 2.99 -12.66 0.64
C ASP A 173 2.88 -11.40 1.50
N LEU A 174 2.83 -11.54 2.83
CA LEU A 174 2.96 -10.39 3.72
C LEU A 174 4.32 -9.70 3.55
N SER A 175 5.41 -10.44 3.37
CA SER A 175 6.76 -9.86 3.19
C SER A 175 6.87 -9.00 1.94
N LYS A 176 5.96 -9.17 0.96
CA LYS A 176 5.87 -8.37 -0.27
C LYS A 176 5.10 -7.04 -0.07
N LEU A 177 4.45 -6.87 1.09
CA LEU A 177 3.65 -5.69 1.40
C LEU A 177 4.40 -4.68 2.28
N ASP A 178 4.34 -3.39 1.96
CA ASP A 178 4.85 -2.32 2.84
C ASP A 178 4.14 -2.20 4.20
N PHE A 179 4.79 -1.52 5.15
CA PHE A 179 4.27 -1.25 6.50
C PHE A 179 2.82 -0.69 6.54
N ILE A 180 2.47 0.19 5.59
CA ILE A 180 1.13 0.79 5.52
C ILE A 180 0.04 -0.23 5.16
N HIS A 181 0.39 -1.23 4.37
CA HIS A 181 -0.50 -2.28 3.92
C HIS A 181 -0.85 -3.24 5.07
N LEU A 182 0.07 -3.46 6.02
CA LEU A 182 -0.20 -4.22 7.24
C LEU A 182 -1.33 -3.59 8.07
N LYS A 183 -1.44 -2.25 8.06
CA LYS A 183 -2.56 -1.54 8.69
C LYS A 183 -3.88 -1.91 8.02
N GLN A 184 -3.92 -1.93 6.69
CA GLN A 184 -5.14 -2.18 5.93
C GLN A 184 -5.66 -3.60 6.17
N VAL A 185 -4.79 -4.59 6.29
CA VAL A 185 -5.19 -5.98 6.56
C VAL A 185 -5.91 -6.16 7.91
N LEU A 186 -5.52 -5.41 8.96
CA LEU A 186 -6.10 -5.55 10.30
C LEU A 186 -7.25 -4.57 10.61
N PHE A 187 -7.14 -3.33 10.11
CA PHE A 187 -8.02 -2.23 10.55
C PHE A 187 -9.01 -1.77 9.48
N GLN A 188 -8.91 -2.23 8.23
CA GLN A 188 -9.91 -1.90 7.23
C GLN A 188 -11.25 -2.53 7.62
N LYS A 189 -12.26 -1.68 7.78
CA LYS A 189 -13.61 -2.09 8.14
C LYS A 189 -14.29 -2.71 6.93
N LYS A 190 -14.81 -3.93 7.06
CA LYS A 190 -15.53 -4.64 5.98
C LYS A 190 -16.89 -5.14 6.45
N ARG A 191 -17.76 -5.45 5.49
CA ARG A 191 -19.11 -5.98 5.71
C ARG A 191 -19.10 -7.49 5.54
N ASP A 192 -19.87 -8.17 6.37
CA ASP A 192 -19.85 -9.64 6.49
C ASP A 192 -20.92 -10.33 5.61
N ILE A 193 -21.82 -9.55 5.02
CA ILE A 193 -22.93 -9.98 4.15
C ILE A 193 -23.10 -9.00 2.98
N SER A 194 -23.64 -9.45 1.85
CA SER A 194 -23.92 -8.58 0.70
C SER A 194 -25.13 -7.67 0.95
N LEU A 195 -25.27 -6.59 0.16
CA LEU A 195 -26.42 -5.69 0.26
C LEU A 195 -27.73 -6.42 -0.15
N GLU A 196 -27.66 -7.35 -1.11
CA GLU A 196 -28.84 -8.11 -1.53
C GLU A 196 -29.32 -9.11 -0.47
N GLU A 197 -28.41 -9.65 0.36
CA GLU A 197 -28.79 -10.52 1.49
C GLU A 197 -29.43 -9.73 2.62
N LEU A 198 -28.94 -8.52 2.90
CA LEU A 198 -29.55 -7.60 3.86
C LEU A 198 -30.99 -7.26 3.45
N ASP A 199 -31.20 -6.91 2.18
CA ASP A 199 -32.52 -6.55 1.67
C ASP A 199 -33.51 -7.73 1.82
N ARG A 200 -33.07 -8.97 1.55
CA ARG A 200 -33.90 -10.17 1.73
C ARG A 200 -34.29 -10.42 3.19
N VAL A 201 -33.42 -10.10 4.15
CA VAL A 201 -33.66 -10.28 5.60
C VAL A 201 -34.54 -9.18 6.18
N LEU A 202 -34.33 -7.92 5.76
CA LEU A 202 -35.11 -6.76 6.20
C LEU A 202 -36.56 -6.81 5.68
N ILE A 203 -36.78 -7.34 4.49
CA ILE A 203 -38.12 -7.44 3.87
C ILE A 203 -38.99 -8.52 4.53
N LYS A 204 -38.40 -9.56 5.15
CA LYS A 204 -39.13 -10.75 5.59
C LYS A 204 -39.54 -10.79 7.07
N THR A 205 -39.04 -9.93 7.96
CA THR A 205 -39.19 -10.20 9.42
C THR A 205 -39.31 -8.96 10.31
N SER A 206 -40.14 -9.04 11.36
CA SER A 206 -40.17 -8.11 12.50
C SER A 206 -39.26 -8.62 13.63
N PHE A 207 -38.36 -7.77 14.13
CA PHE A 207 -37.20 -8.19 14.92
C PHE A 207 -37.43 -8.20 16.45
N ASN A 208 -36.89 -9.22 17.13
CA ASN A 208 -36.82 -9.34 18.60
C ASN A 208 -35.39 -9.01 19.14
N GLU A 209 -35.14 -9.11 20.46
CA GLU A 209 -33.83 -8.76 21.06
C GLU A 209 -32.66 -9.68 20.60
N GLU A 210 -32.95 -10.89 20.15
CA GLU A 210 -31.96 -11.82 19.59
C GLU A 210 -31.57 -11.41 18.15
N ASP A 211 -32.53 -10.94 17.36
CA ASP A 211 -32.30 -10.34 16.04
C ASP A 211 -31.53 -9.03 16.11
N LYS A 212 -31.72 -8.26 17.18
CA LYS A 212 -30.95 -7.04 17.48
C LYS A 212 -29.45 -7.35 17.63
N SER A 213 -29.11 -8.51 18.19
CA SER A 213 -27.73 -9.00 18.26
C SER A 213 -27.15 -9.35 16.88
N LYS A 214 -27.97 -9.87 15.95
CA LYS A 214 -27.58 -10.12 14.56
C LYS A 214 -27.41 -8.82 13.76
N ILE A 215 -28.29 -7.82 13.96
CA ILE A 215 -28.18 -6.49 13.34
C ILE A 215 -26.92 -5.75 13.85
N LEU A 216 -26.51 -5.97 15.11
CA LEU A 216 -25.25 -5.43 15.64
C LEU A 216 -23.99 -6.04 14.97
N LYS A 217 -24.10 -7.20 14.29
CA LYS A 217 -23.05 -7.76 13.42
C LYS A 217 -22.97 -7.08 12.04
N TYR A 218 -24.01 -6.37 11.60
CA TYR A 218 -24.01 -5.54 10.39
C TYR A 218 -23.22 -4.24 10.55
N VAL A 219 -22.97 -3.81 11.80
CA VAL A 219 -22.10 -2.67 12.08
C VAL A 219 -20.67 -3.06 11.71
N PRO A 220 -20.03 -2.36 10.76
CA PRO A 220 -18.73 -2.76 10.24
C PRO A 220 -17.67 -2.64 11.35
N ARG A 221 -17.11 -3.79 11.72
CA ARG A 221 -16.06 -3.92 12.75
C ARG A 221 -14.75 -4.37 12.13
N SER A 222 -13.63 -3.85 12.64
CA SER A 222 -12.29 -4.28 12.23
C SER A 222 -12.01 -5.73 12.69
N ASN A 223 -11.02 -6.40 12.07
CA ASN A 223 -10.57 -7.71 12.56
C ASN A 223 -10.03 -7.61 14.00
N TRP A 224 -9.47 -6.45 14.36
CA TRP A 224 -9.09 -6.14 15.74
C TRP A 224 -10.30 -6.13 16.68
N GLU A 225 -11.37 -5.41 16.34
CA GLU A 225 -12.61 -5.36 17.13
C GLU A 225 -13.24 -6.74 17.29
N LYS A 226 -13.28 -7.54 16.23
CA LYS A 226 -13.92 -8.86 16.23
C LYS A 226 -13.17 -9.89 17.06
N TYR A 227 -11.85 -9.97 16.91
CA TYR A 227 -11.09 -11.13 17.38
C TYR A 227 -10.07 -10.83 18.48
N PHE A 228 -9.68 -9.56 18.66
CA PHE A 228 -8.57 -9.20 19.56
C PHE A 228 -9.01 -8.26 20.70
N SER A 229 -9.97 -7.37 20.46
CA SER A 229 -10.38 -6.34 21.44
C SER A 229 -11.01 -6.93 22.71
N THR A 230 -11.79 -8.01 22.57
CA THR A 230 -12.43 -8.74 23.67
C THR A 230 -11.44 -9.55 24.50
N ILE A 231 -10.34 -9.97 23.89
CA ILE A 231 -9.34 -10.87 24.48
C ILE A 231 -8.20 -10.08 25.17
N ILE A 232 -7.90 -8.87 24.69
CA ILE A 232 -6.76 -8.04 25.14
C ILE A 232 -7.20 -6.91 26.10
N GLU A 233 -8.52 -6.74 26.33
CA GLU A 233 -9.10 -5.66 27.16
C GLU A 233 -8.67 -4.24 26.71
N GLU A 234 -8.32 -4.06 25.43
CA GLU A 234 -7.85 -2.78 24.89
C GLU A 234 -8.81 -2.29 23.80
N LYS A 235 -9.41 -1.11 24.02
CA LYS A 235 -10.38 -0.52 23.09
C LYS A 235 -9.71 -0.11 21.78
N ASP A 236 -10.35 -0.47 20.67
CA ASP A 236 -9.87 -0.36 19.27
C ASP A 236 -9.16 0.96 18.92
N LYS A 237 -9.71 2.09 19.36
CA LYS A 237 -9.18 3.43 19.04
C LYS A 237 -7.79 3.72 19.60
N SER A 238 -7.33 3.02 20.64
CA SER A 238 -6.03 3.29 21.25
C SER A 238 -4.88 2.71 20.43
N PHE A 239 -5.04 1.50 19.90
CA PHE A 239 -3.97 0.80 19.19
C PHE A 239 -3.78 1.33 17.78
N GLU A 240 -4.87 1.55 17.03
CA GLU A 240 -4.81 2.13 15.68
C GLU A 240 -4.14 3.52 15.69
N ALA A 241 -4.51 4.39 16.63
CA ALA A 241 -3.93 5.72 16.75
C ALA A 241 -2.42 5.67 17.06
N LYS A 242 -1.99 4.76 17.95
CA LYS A 242 -0.55 4.54 18.22
C LYS A 242 0.18 4.07 16.96
N TRP A 243 -0.43 3.17 16.18
CA TRP A 243 0.13 2.67 14.93
C TRP A 243 0.29 3.76 13.87
N GLU A 244 -0.70 4.65 13.72
CA GLU A 244 -0.61 5.79 12.80
C GLU A 244 0.51 6.77 13.15
N ILE A 245 0.70 7.02 14.46
CA ILE A 245 1.77 7.89 14.92
C ILE A 245 3.13 7.26 14.62
N ILE A 246 3.30 5.95 14.86
CA ILE A 246 4.51 5.22 14.49
C ILE A 246 4.74 5.30 12.98
N TYR A 247 3.71 5.13 12.15
CA TYR A 247 3.86 5.20 10.70
C TYR A 247 4.44 6.56 10.24
N LYS A 248 3.92 7.66 10.78
CA LYS A 248 4.44 9.01 10.49
C LYS A 248 5.91 9.15 10.90
N LEU A 249 6.27 8.64 12.08
CA LEU A 249 7.64 8.67 12.61
C LEU A 249 8.58 7.76 11.81
N ARG A 250 8.13 6.57 11.39
CA ARG A 250 8.86 5.64 10.52
C ARG A 250 9.20 6.26 9.18
N ASN A 251 8.24 6.93 8.55
CA ASN A 251 8.51 7.65 7.29
C ASN A 251 9.54 8.76 7.49
N LYS A 252 9.52 9.44 8.64
CA LYS A 252 10.53 10.43 8.99
C LYS A 252 11.94 9.81 9.06
N VAL A 253 12.07 8.66 9.74
CA VAL A 253 13.31 7.87 9.84
C VAL A 253 13.78 7.41 8.46
N ALA A 254 12.90 6.81 7.65
CA ALA A 254 13.24 6.26 6.33
C ALA A 254 13.65 7.33 5.31
N HIS A 255 13.08 8.54 5.39
CA HIS A 255 13.45 9.65 4.52
C HIS A 255 14.63 10.48 5.03
N ASN A 256 15.37 9.99 6.05
CA ASN A 256 16.48 10.71 6.68
C ASN A 256 16.12 12.14 7.10
N ARG A 257 14.85 12.37 7.48
CA ARG A 257 14.41 13.68 7.96
C ARG A 257 14.88 13.82 9.40
N TYR A 258 15.64 14.87 9.68
CA TYR A 258 16.23 15.19 10.99
C TYR A 258 15.30 14.84 12.16
N LEU A 259 15.67 13.79 12.91
CA LEU A 259 14.90 13.25 14.03
C LEU A 259 15.35 13.92 15.33
N LYS A 260 14.41 14.41 16.14
CA LYS A 260 14.72 15.02 17.43
C LYS A 260 14.66 14.00 18.57
N LYS A 261 15.25 14.34 19.71
CA LYS A 261 15.28 13.49 20.92
C LYS A 261 13.87 13.12 21.42
N ASP A 262 12.97 14.09 21.47
CA ASP A 262 11.57 13.89 21.89
C ASP A 262 10.84 12.92 20.95
N GLU A 263 11.10 13.02 19.64
CA GLU A 263 10.56 12.10 18.65
C GLU A 263 11.16 10.69 18.80
N PHE A 264 12.47 10.57 19.07
CA PHE A 264 13.12 9.30 19.35
C PHE A 264 12.55 8.61 20.59
N GLU A 265 12.42 9.32 21.72
CA GLU A 265 11.83 8.78 22.94
C GLU A 265 10.36 8.40 22.73
N LYS A 266 9.63 9.17 21.92
CA LYS A 266 8.27 8.82 21.51
C LYS A 266 8.22 7.53 20.68
N ILE A 267 9.13 7.33 19.73
CA ILE A 267 9.26 6.06 18.97
C ILE A 267 9.50 4.91 19.95
N LYS A 268 10.47 5.06 20.85
CA LYS A 268 10.85 4.03 21.82
C LYS A 268 9.67 3.64 22.72
N GLY A 269 8.96 4.61 23.30
CA GLY A 269 7.78 4.36 24.13
C GLY A 269 6.65 3.68 23.36
N LEU A 270 6.33 4.18 22.16
CA LEU A 270 5.29 3.60 21.32
C LEU A 270 5.63 2.17 20.88
N CYS A 271 6.89 1.92 20.46
CA CYS A 271 7.33 0.58 20.05
C CYS A 271 7.24 -0.41 21.21
N SER A 272 7.64 -0.02 22.43
CA SER A 272 7.51 -0.86 23.62
C SER A 272 6.04 -1.21 23.90
N THR A 273 5.17 -0.20 23.87
CA THR A 273 3.73 -0.37 24.13
C THR A 273 3.11 -1.30 23.09
N ILE A 274 3.37 -1.05 21.80
CA ILE A 274 2.85 -1.84 20.70
C ILE A 274 3.37 -3.28 20.74
N LYS A 275 4.66 -3.47 21.07
CA LYS A 275 5.27 -4.79 21.24
C LYS A 275 4.56 -5.61 22.32
N GLU A 276 4.27 -5.02 23.48
CA GLU A 276 3.51 -5.68 24.55
C GLU A 276 2.12 -6.11 24.08
N ILE A 277 1.41 -5.23 23.36
CA ILE A 277 0.07 -5.49 22.82
C ILE A 277 0.10 -6.66 21.83
N ILE A 278 1.03 -6.62 20.86
CA ILE A 278 1.19 -7.68 19.85
C ILE A 278 1.56 -9.01 20.50
N ASN A 279 2.45 -9.01 21.49
CA ASN A 279 2.83 -10.24 22.18
C ASN A 279 1.66 -10.83 22.97
N ARG A 280 0.84 -10.00 23.64
CA ARG A 280 -0.41 -10.48 24.28
C ARG A 280 -1.37 -11.06 23.25
N ALA A 281 -1.58 -10.39 22.11
CA ALA A 281 -2.39 -10.90 21.00
C ALA A 281 -1.85 -12.24 20.47
N THR A 282 -0.53 -12.35 20.32
CA THR A 282 0.15 -13.53 19.79
C THR A 282 0.04 -14.74 20.72
N ASN A 283 0.08 -14.52 22.03
CA ASN A 283 -0.02 -15.61 23.01
C ASN A 283 -1.44 -16.17 23.11
N LYS A 284 -2.45 -15.31 22.95
CA LYS A 284 -3.87 -15.69 23.03
C LYS A 284 -4.46 -16.14 21.69
N LEU A 285 -3.65 -16.19 20.64
CA LEU A 285 -4.06 -16.54 19.28
C LEU A 285 -4.64 -17.97 19.20
N GLY A 286 -4.15 -18.89 20.03
CA GLY A 286 -4.68 -20.26 20.14
C GLY A 286 -6.01 -20.38 20.89
N GLU A 287 -6.45 -19.33 21.57
CA GLU A 287 -7.74 -19.26 22.27
C GLU A 287 -8.87 -18.79 21.33
N ILE A 288 -8.52 -18.28 20.14
CA ILE A 288 -9.48 -17.81 19.14
C ILE A 288 -10.06 -19.03 18.41
N ASN A 289 -11.26 -19.43 18.79
CA ASN A 289 -11.99 -20.53 18.14
C ASN A 289 -12.99 -19.96 17.14
N LEU A 290 -12.59 -19.84 15.87
CA LEU A 290 -13.49 -19.40 14.80
C LEU A 290 -14.41 -20.55 14.39
N ASP A 291 -15.72 -20.33 14.51
CA ASP A 291 -16.72 -21.25 13.99
C ASP A 291 -16.76 -21.24 12.45
N GLN A 292 -17.49 -22.19 11.85
CA GLN A 292 -17.55 -22.31 10.38
C GLN A 292 -18.19 -21.08 9.70
N GLU A 293 -19.12 -20.39 10.37
CA GLU A 293 -19.77 -19.19 9.84
C GLU A 293 -18.81 -18.00 9.83
N ASP A 294 -18.05 -17.77 10.91
CA ASP A 294 -17.03 -16.71 10.98
C ASP A 294 -15.89 -16.97 9.98
N ARG A 295 -15.50 -18.24 9.78
CA ARG A 295 -14.53 -18.60 8.72
C ARG A 295 -15.04 -18.23 7.34
N GLN A 296 -16.30 -18.56 7.03
CA GLN A 296 -16.94 -18.24 5.75
C GLN A 296 -17.20 -16.74 5.59
N SER A 297 -17.52 -16.03 6.68
CA SER A 297 -17.73 -14.58 6.67
C SER A 297 -16.45 -13.81 6.37
N ILE A 298 -15.29 -14.24 6.91
CA ILE A 298 -14.00 -13.64 6.51
C ILE A 298 -13.61 -14.06 5.08
N ILE A 299 -14.11 -15.18 4.53
CA ILE A 299 -13.94 -15.54 3.11
C ILE A 299 -14.80 -14.61 2.22
N HIS A 300 -16.06 -14.38 2.59
CA HIS A 300 -17.02 -13.68 1.75
C HIS A 300 -16.89 -12.14 1.80
N SER A 301 -16.49 -11.57 2.93
CA SER A 301 -16.33 -10.11 3.14
C SER A 301 -15.22 -9.45 2.29
N TYR A 302 -14.40 -10.24 1.58
CA TYR A 302 -13.26 -9.76 0.80
C TYR A 302 -13.39 -10.02 -0.72
N GLN A 303 -14.42 -10.76 -1.17
CA GLN A 303 -14.60 -11.16 -2.57
C GLN A 303 -15.42 -10.19 -3.42
N SER A 304 -16.11 -9.22 -2.80
CA SER A 304 -17.29 -8.58 -3.38
C SER A 304 -17.06 -7.56 -4.52
N ASN A 305 -15.93 -7.55 -5.24
CA ASN A 305 -15.70 -6.64 -6.39
C ASN A 305 -14.56 -7.04 -7.36
N SER A 306 -14.13 -8.31 -7.44
CA SER A 306 -12.98 -8.65 -8.30
C SER A 306 -13.34 -8.81 -9.79
N PRO A 307 -12.48 -8.38 -10.73
CA PRO A 307 -12.60 -8.70 -12.16
C PRO A 307 -12.69 -10.21 -12.45
N THR A 308 -12.18 -11.03 -11.54
CA THR A 308 -12.20 -12.50 -11.56
C THR A 308 -13.60 -13.06 -11.34
N GLU A 309 -14.39 -12.48 -10.43
CA GLU A 309 -15.78 -12.90 -10.22
C GLU A 309 -16.65 -12.54 -11.44
N TYR A 310 -16.44 -11.35 -12.02
CA TYR A 310 -17.10 -10.99 -13.27
C TYR A 310 -16.69 -11.93 -14.41
N TYR A 311 -15.40 -12.30 -14.50
CA TYR A 311 -14.94 -13.24 -15.52
C TYR A 311 -15.55 -14.64 -15.32
N ALA A 312 -15.63 -15.14 -14.09
CA ALA A 312 -16.27 -16.41 -13.78
C ALA A 312 -17.76 -16.42 -14.15
N LYS A 313 -18.49 -15.33 -13.83
CA LYS A 313 -19.89 -15.14 -14.24
C LYS A 313 -20.05 -15.10 -15.76
N VAL A 314 -19.13 -14.44 -16.45
CA VAL A 314 -19.11 -14.39 -17.92
C VAL A 314 -18.84 -15.78 -18.51
N GLU A 315 -17.84 -16.51 -18.00
CA GLU A 315 -17.49 -17.85 -18.47
C GLU A 315 -18.68 -18.80 -18.31
N GLU A 316 -19.34 -18.78 -17.16
CA GLU A 316 -20.54 -19.56 -16.88
C GLU A 316 -21.70 -19.19 -17.84
N ALA A 317 -21.96 -17.90 -18.03
CA ALA A 317 -23.02 -17.43 -18.92
C ALA A 317 -22.78 -17.80 -20.40
N VAL A 318 -21.52 -17.75 -20.87
CA VAL A 318 -21.15 -18.15 -22.22
C VAL A 318 -21.21 -19.67 -22.38
N ALA A 319 -20.73 -20.44 -21.39
CA ALA A 319 -20.85 -21.90 -21.40
C ALA A 319 -22.32 -22.37 -21.43
N GLU A 320 -23.20 -21.72 -20.66
CA GLU A 320 -24.64 -21.96 -20.69
C GLU A 320 -25.25 -21.70 -22.07
N TYR A 321 -24.80 -20.66 -22.77
CA TYR A 321 -25.27 -20.35 -24.12
C TYR A 321 -24.96 -21.48 -25.11
N TYR A 322 -23.74 -22.03 -25.08
CA TYR A 322 -23.38 -23.20 -25.88
C TYR A 322 -24.16 -24.45 -25.46
N ASN A 323 -24.36 -24.66 -24.16
CA ASN A 323 -25.15 -25.78 -23.64
C ASN A 323 -26.61 -25.73 -24.12
N LYS A 324 -27.25 -24.55 -24.05
CA LYS A 324 -28.60 -24.30 -24.60
C LYS A 324 -28.68 -24.50 -26.11
N SER A 325 -27.57 -24.29 -26.82
CA SER A 325 -27.42 -24.54 -28.27
C SER A 325 -27.17 -26.02 -28.61
N GLY A 326 -27.14 -26.89 -27.60
CA GLY A 326 -27.00 -28.34 -27.73
C GLY A 326 -25.55 -28.85 -27.77
N TYR A 327 -24.58 -28.08 -27.27
CA TYR A 327 -23.19 -28.51 -27.13
C TYR A 327 -22.92 -29.02 -25.70
N ASN A 328 -22.15 -30.09 -25.58
CA ASN A 328 -21.61 -30.54 -24.30
C ASN A 328 -20.33 -29.76 -23.97
N ILE A 329 -20.26 -29.19 -22.78
CA ILE A 329 -19.10 -28.39 -22.33
C ILE A 329 -18.06 -29.30 -21.68
N VAL A 330 -16.83 -29.23 -22.16
CA VAL A 330 -15.67 -29.94 -21.61
C VAL A 330 -14.70 -28.90 -21.02
N LEU A 331 -14.66 -28.83 -19.70
CA LEU A 331 -13.76 -27.97 -18.93
C LEU A 331 -12.43 -28.71 -18.68
N GLU A 332 -11.50 -28.64 -19.63
CA GLU A 332 -10.13 -29.14 -19.41
C GLU A 332 -9.31 -28.11 -18.61
N ARG A 333 -9.48 -28.09 -17.28
CA ARG A 333 -8.81 -27.15 -16.37
C ARG A 333 -7.28 -27.33 -16.25
N PHE A 334 -6.67 -28.22 -17.03
CA PHE A 334 -5.25 -28.54 -16.95
C PHE A 334 -4.62 -28.78 -18.33
N VAL A 335 -4.50 -27.74 -19.14
CA VAL A 335 -3.56 -27.75 -20.27
C VAL A 335 -2.67 -26.52 -20.17
N ARG A 336 -1.35 -26.76 -20.06
CA ARG A 336 -0.27 -25.77 -19.88
C ARG A 336 -0.13 -24.73 -21.02
N ASP A 337 -1.01 -24.72 -22.02
CA ASP A 337 -0.89 -23.82 -23.17
C ASP A 337 -1.79 -22.57 -23.08
N GLY A 338 -2.80 -22.48 -22.18
CA GLY A 338 -3.45 -21.22 -21.80
C GLY A 338 -4.08 -20.38 -22.93
N VAL A 339 -4.53 -21.02 -24.03
CA VAL A 339 -5.06 -20.33 -25.23
C VAL A 339 -6.59 -20.37 -25.34
N VAL A 340 -7.27 -21.20 -24.55
CA VAL A 340 -8.71 -21.48 -24.67
C VAL A 340 -9.30 -21.65 -23.27
N ASP A 341 -10.43 -20.99 -22.99
CA ASP A 341 -11.14 -21.11 -21.71
C ASP A 341 -11.89 -22.45 -21.58
N PHE A 342 -12.61 -22.89 -22.62
CA PHE A 342 -13.26 -24.22 -22.62
C PHE A 342 -13.50 -24.79 -24.03
N TYR A 343 -13.85 -26.09 -24.10
CA TYR A 343 -14.28 -26.73 -25.34
C TYR A 343 -15.78 -27.03 -25.32
N ALA A 344 -16.45 -26.83 -26.46
CA ALA A 344 -17.85 -27.18 -26.69
C ALA A 344 -17.93 -28.25 -27.80
N ALA A 345 -18.55 -29.40 -27.51
CA ALA A 345 -18.59 -30.53 -28.43
C ALA A 345 -20.03 -30.96 -28.75
N LYS A 346 -20.33 -31.20 -30.03
CA LYS A 346 -21.62 -31.67 -30.52
C LYS A 346 -21.43 -32.58 -31.73
N GLU A 347 -21.79 -33.85 -31.60
CA GLU A 347 -21.67 -34.86 -32.67
C GLU A 347 -20.25 -34.90 -33.28
N SER A 348 -20.07 -34.41 -34.51
CA SER A 348 -18.80 -34.33 -35.23
C SER A 348 -18.09 -32.97 -35.09
N GLU A 349 -18.66 -32.03 -34.34
CA GLU A 349 -18.11 -30.70 -34.12
C GLU A 349 -17.45 -30.57 -32.75
N LYS A 350 -16.21 -30.09 -32.73
CA LYS A 350 -15.52 -29.66 -31.51
C LYS A 350 -15.06 -28.22 -31.70
N ILE A 351 -15.53 -27.34 -30.83
CA ILE A 351 -15.25 -25.90 -30.85
C ILE A 351 -14.39 -25.56 -29.64
N ALA A 352 -13.32 -24.81 -29.87
CA ALA A 352 -12.55 -24.18 -28.81
C ALA A 352 -13.11 -22.77 -28.58
N VAL A 353 -13.47 -22.44 -27.35
CA VAL A 353 -14.05 -21.14 -27.00
C VAL A 353 -13.07 -20.34 -26.16
N GLU A 354 -12.70 -19.17 -26.66
CA GLU A 354 -11.85 -18.19 -25.97
C GLU A 354 -12.64 -16.93 -25.70
N ILE A 355 -12.67 -16.48 -24.45
CA ILE A 355 -13.46 -15.37 -23.96
C ILE A 355 -12.55 -14.18 -23.67
N LYS A 356 -12.97 -12.99 -24.11
CA LYS A 356 -12.29 -11.74 -23.80
C LYS A 356 -13.29 -10.69 -23.39
N VAL A 357 -13.11 -10.19 -22.18
CA VAL A 357 -13.94 -9.13 -21.63
C VAL A 357 -13.27 -7.77 -21.87
N ARG A 358 -14.00 -6.81 -22.47
CA ARG A 358 -13.47 -5.50 -22.90
C ARG A 358 -14.50 -4.38 -22.68
N SER A 359 -14.01 -3.15 -22.61
CA SER A 359 -14.87 -1.96 -22.69
C SER A 359 -15.13 -1.60 -24.16
N HIS A 360 -16.29 -1.03 -24.47
CA HIS A 360 -16.62 -0.60 -25.83
C HIS A 360 -15.65 0.47 -26.36
N THR A 361 -15.02 1.24 -25.47
CA THR A 361 -14.04 2.30 -25.82
C THR A 361 -12.64 1.76 -26.16
N ASN A 362 -12.34 0.48 -25.85
CA ASN A 362 -11.00 -0.09 -25.99
C ASN A 362 -11.02 -1.49 -26.63
N LEU A 363 -11.46 -1.54 -27.89
CA LEU A 363 -11.58 -2.76 -28.70
C LEU A 363 -10.34 -3.07 -29.55
N LYS A 364 -9.14 -2.79 -29.04
CA LYS A 364 -7.91 -3.24 -29.70
C LYS A 364 -7.70 -4.73 -29.41
N ILE A 365 -7.82 -5.56 -30.44
CA ILE A 365 -7.32 -6.94 -30.39
C ILE A 365 -5.88 -6.92 -30.87
N GLU A 366 -4.98 -7.41 -30.04
CA GLU A 366 -3.58 -7.52 -30.39
C GLU A 366 -3.41 -8.58 -31.49
N ARG A 367 -2.69 -8.24 -32.57
CA ARG A 367 -2.37 -9.18 -33.65
C ARG A 367 -1.74 -10.47 -33.12
N ALA A 368 -0.95 -10.36 -32.05
CA ALA A 368 -0.35 -11.49 -31.34
C ALA A 368 -1.37 -12.49 -30.76
N LEU A 369 -2.58 -12.05 -30.40
CA LEU A 369 -3.66 -12.94 -29.95
C LEU A 369 -4.20 -13.75 -31.13
N ILE A 370 -4.46 -13.09 -32.26
CA ILE A 370 -4.95 -13.75 -33.48
C ILE A 370 -3.90 -14.73 -34.00
N ASP A 371 -2.63 -14.33 -34.05
CA ASP A 371 -1.52 -15.19 -34.46
C ASP A 371 -1.40 -16.43 -33.55
N ARG A 372 -1.65 -16.29 -32.25
CA ARG A 372 -1.66 -17.39 -31.29
C ARG A 372 -2.83 -18.36 -31.50
N LEU A 373 -4.03 -17.82 -31.75
CA LEU A 373 -5.22 -18.63 -32.04
C LEU A 373 -5.06 -19.38 -33.37
N LEU A 374 -4.51 -18.74 -34.41
CA LEU A 374 -4.21 -19.37 -35.69
C LEU A 374 -3.15 -20.48 -35.54
N TYR A 375 -2.08 -20.23 -34.78
CA TYR A 375 -1.09 -21.25 -34.47
C TYR A 375 -1.69 -22.46 -33.76
N HIS A 376 -2.60 -22.21 -32.80
CA HIS A 376 -3.31 -23.27 -32.08
C HIS A 376 -4.26 -24.05 -33.00
N SER A 377 -5.01 -23.37 -33.86
CA SER A 377 -5.86 -24.00 -34.88
C SER A 377 -5.05 -24.96 -35.76
N LEU A 378 -3.92 -24.50 -36.29
CA LEU A 378 -3.00 -25.29 -37.12
C LEU A 378 -2.39 -26.50 -36.37
N LYS A 379 -2.10 -26.34 -35.08
CA LYS A 379 -1.58 -27.43 -34.22
C LYS A 379 -2.66 -28.50 -33.97
N CYS A 380 -3.89 -28.08 -33.69
CA CYS A 380 -5.02 -28.99 -33.43
C CYS A 380 -5.56 -29.68 -34.70
N LYS A 381 -5.39 -29.07 -35.89
CA LYS A 381 -5.69 -29.73 -37.17
C LYS A 381 -4.78 -30.92 -37.46
N LYS A 382 -3.53 -30.89 -37.01
CA LYS A 382 -2.63 -32.06 -37.12
C LYS A 382 -3.08 -33.27 -36.29
N SER A 383 -4.03 -33.09 -35.37
CA SER A 383 -4.59 -34.15 -34.54
C SER A 383 -6.06 -34.50 -34.88
N ASP A 384 -6.63 -33.98 -35.98
CA ASP A 384 -8.00 -34.26 -36.49
C ASP A 384 -9.16 -34.04 -35.51
N THR A 385 -8.97 -33.23 -34.47
CA THR A 385 -9.94 -33.14 -33.35
C THR A 385 -10.73 -31.84 -33.25
N LEU A 386 -10.40 -30.78 -33.99
CA LEU A 386 -10.99 -29.44 -33.80
C LEU A 386 -11.61 -28.91 -35.09
N THR A 387 -12.87 -28.46 -35.02
CA THR A 387 -13.65 -27.97 -36.17
C THR A 387 -13.44 -26.49 -36.41
N ARG A 388 -13.47 -25.67 -35.35
CA ARG A 388 -13.21 -24.22 -35.39
C ARG A 388 -12.91 -23.64 -34.01
N ILE A 389 -12.47 -22.39 -33.96
CA ILE A 389 -12.26 -21.61 -32.74
C ILE A 389 -13.24 -20.45 -32.70
N ASP A 390 -14.00 -20.32 -31.62
CA ASP A 390 -14.91 -19.21 -31.40
C ASP A 390 -14.25 -18.21 -30.41
N LEU A 391 -13.92 -17.01 -30.87
CA LEU A 391 -13.43 -15.89 -30.04
C LEU A 391 -14.63 -15.04 -29.60
N VAL A 392 -15.01 -15.15 -28.34
CA VAL A 392 -16.18 -14.47 -27.75
C VAL A 392 -15.72 -13.19 -27.03
N ILE A 393 -16.15 -12.03 -27.53
CA ILE A 393 -15.83 -10.72 -26.96
C ILE A 393 -17.04 -10.18 -26.20
N ILE A 394 -16.85 -9.91 -24.91
CA ILE A 394 -17.89 -9.42 -24.01
C ILE A 394 -17.66 -7.96 -23.70
N LEU A 395 -18.66 -7.12 -24.00
CA LEU A 395 -18.64 -5.68 -23.74
C LEU A 395 -19.18 -5.40 -22.31
N ARG A 396 -18.33 -4.82 -21.45
CA ARG A 396 -18.70 -4.50 -20.05
C ARG A 396 -19.63 -3.29 -19.91
N ASP A 397 -19.44 -2.29 -20.76
CA ASP A 397 -20.07 -0.97 -20.62
C ASP A 397 -21.07 -0.73 -21.77
N TYR A 398 -21.86 -1.76 -22.11
CA TYR A 398 -22.79 -1.72 -23.24
C TYR A 398 -24.16 -1.23 -22.78
N ASP A 399 -24.57 -0.06 -23.28
CA ASP A 399 -25.92 0.48 -23.07
C ASP A 399 -26.75 0.24 -24.35
N ILE A 400 -27.99 -0.22 -24.19
CA ILE A 400 -28.83 -0.72 -25.31
C ILE A 400 -29.33 0.44 -26.21
N ASP A 401 -29.17 1.69 -25.76
CA ASP A 401 -29.59 2.86 -26.53
C ASP A 401 -28.53 3.31 -27.56
N GLN A 402 -28.84 2.93 -28.82
CA GLN A 402 -28.29 3.40 -30.09
C GLN A 402 -26.86 2.99 -30.51
N SER A 403 -26.79 2.49 -31.76
CA SER A 403 -25.60 2.19 -32.60
C SER A 403 -25.02 0.76 -32.64
N VAL A 404 -25.86 -0.28 -32.48
CA VAL A 404 -25.45 -1.68 -32.74
C VAL A 404 -24.87 -1.89 -34.15
N LYS A 405 -25.35 -1.13 -35.14
CA LYS A 405 -24.93 -1.30 -36.54
C LYS A 405 -23.60 -0.63 -36.88
N ASP A 406 -23.29 0.51 -36.25
CA ASP A 406 -22.09 1.28 -36.60
C ASP A 406 -20.83 0.63 -36.01
N ILE A 407 -20.90 0.16 -34.76
CA ILE A 407 -19.80 -0.55 -34.07
C ILE A 407 -19.47 -1.88 -34.78
N HIS A 408 -20.50 -2.63 -35.21
CA HIS A 408 -20.31 -3.90 -35.91
C HIS A 408 -19.62 -3.71 -37.26
N SER A 409 -20.01 -2.69 -38.05
CA SER A 409 -19.40 -2.43 -39.35
C SER A 409 -17.93 -1.99 -39.24
N ASP A 410 -17.60 -1.19 -38.23
CA ASP A 410 -16.24 -0.70 -37.97
C ASP A 410 -15.33 -1.79 -37.38
N LEU A 411 -15.89 -2.69 -36.56
CA LEU A 411 -15.16 -3.88 -36.08
C LEU A 411 -14.91 -4.84 -37.24
N MET A 412 -15.93 -5.22 -38.00
CA MET A 412 -15.77 -6.16 -39.13
C MET A 412 -14.86 -5.59 -40.23
N ASN A 413 -14.83 -4.27 -40.44
CA ASN A 413 -13.86 -3.64 -41.34
C ASN A 413 -12.42 -3.64 -40.78
N LYS A 414 -12.23 -3.54 -39.46
CA LYS A 414 -10.91 -3.71 -38.81
C LYS A 414 -10.44 -5.16 -38.79
N PHE A 415 -11.39 -6.10 -38.78
CA PHE A 415 -11.19 -7.55 -38.82
C PHE A 415 -11.48 -8.07 -40.24
N SER A 416 -10.70 -7.62 -41.23
CA SER A 416 -10.90 -8.03 -42.62
C SER A 416 -10.90 -9.56 -42.76
N GLN A 417 -11.75 -10.09 -43.66
CA GLN A 417 -11.83 -11.52 -43.98
C GLN A 417 -10.48 -12.14 -44.41
N GLU A 418 -9.48 -11.33 -44.77
CA GLU A 418 -8.13 -11.79 -45.11
C GLU A 418 -7.25 -12.15 -43.89
N LEU A 419 -7.55 -11.61 -42.69
CA LEU A 419 -6.77 -11.84 -41.46
C LEU A 419 -7.24 -13.06 -40.66
N ILE A 420 -8.47 -13.50 -40.91
CA ILE A 420 -9.17 -14.52 -40.15
C ILE A 420 -9.42 -15.65 -41.15
N GLY A 421 -8.57 -16.68 -41.16
CA GLY A 421 -8.84 -17.87 -41.96
C GLY A 421 -10.24 -18.43 -41.65
N GLU A 422 -10.79 -19.29 -42.51
CA GLU A 422 -12.14 -19.89 -42.38
C GLU A 422 -12.41 -20.66 -41.06
N GLU A 423 -11.44 -20.70 -40.15
CA GLU A 423 -11.37 -21.53 -38.95
C GLU A 423 -11.61 -20.75 -37.64
N ILE A 424 -11.63 -19.42 -37.66
CA ILE A 424 -11.87 -18.58 -36.47
C ILE A 424 -13.17 -17.78 -36.67
N VAL A 425 -14.09 -17.91 -35.72
CA VAL A 425 -15.35 -17.16 -35.70
C VAL A 425 -15.31 -16.19 -34.53
N ILE A 426 -15.42 -14.89 -34.81
CA ILE A 426 -15.54 -13.86 -33.77
C ILE A 426 -17.01 -13.68 -33.44
N LYS A 427 -17.35 -13.71 -32.15
CA LYS A 427 -18.69 -13.42 -31.63
C LYS A 427 -18.61 -12.27 -30.65
N ILE A 428 -19.47 -11.28 -30.79
CA ILE A 428 -19.52 -10.13 -29.89
C ILE A 428 -20.85 -10.16 -29.14
N GLY A 429 -20.81 -9.86 -27.84
CA GLY A 429 -22.02 -9.75 -27.05
C GLY A 429 -21.80 -9.08 -25.70
N TYR A 430 -22.79 -9.19 -24.84
CA TYR A 430 -22.78 -8.62 -23.49
C TYR A 430 -23.50 -9.56 -22.52
N ILE A 431 -23.33 -9.31 -21.23
CA ILE A 431 -24.11 -9.97 -20.17
C ILE A 431 -25.26 -9.06 -19.80
N ASN A 432 -26.50 -9.54 -19.91
CA ASN A 432 -27.68 -8.77 -19.56
C ASN A 432 -27.93 -8.71 -18.04
N GLU A 433 -28.94 -7.95 -17.62
CA GLU A 433 -29.28 -7.72 -16.21
C GLU A 433 -29.65 -9.00 -15.43
N VAL A 434 -29.95 -10.11 -16.13
CA VAL A 434 -30.24 -11.42 -15.54
C VAL A 434 -29.07 -12.41 -15.68
N ASN A 435 -27.85 -11.92 -15.87
CA ASN A 435 -26.61 -12.68 -16.00
C ASN A 435 -26.57 -13.67 -17.18
N GLN A 436 -27.27 -13.37 -18.27
CA GLN A 436 -27.24 -14.20 -19.48
C GLN A 436 -26.40 -13.55 -20.58
N TYR A 437 -25.60 -14.38 -21.26
CA TYR A 437 -24.88 -13.95 -22.45
C TYR A 437 -25.86 -13.72 -23.62
N VAL A 438 -25.86 -12.50 -24.14
CA VAL A 438 -26.60 -12.11 -25.34
C VAL A 438 -25.61 -11.84 -26.45
N CYS A 439 -25.60 -12.74 -27.44
CA CYS A 439 -24.83 -12.58 -28.67
C CYS A 439 -25.49 -11.51 -29.55
N ILE A 440 -24.73 -10.48 -29.92
CA ILE A 440 -25.15 -9.42 -30.84
C ILE A 440 -24.89 -9.84 -32.32
N GLN A 441 -24.12 -10.93 -32.50
CA GLN A 441 -23.25 -11.33 -33.63
C GLN A 441 -21.88 -10.69 -33.59
#